data_AF-A0A9D7X6E1-F1
#
_entry.id   AF-A0A9D7X6E1-F1
#
_cell.length_a   1.000
_cell.length_b   1.000
_cell.length_c   1.000
_cell.angle_alpha   90.00
_cell.angle_beta   90.00
_cell.angle_gamma   90.00
#
_symmetry.space_group_name_H-M   'P 1'
#
loop_
_entity.id
_entity.type
_entity.pdbx_description
1 polymer ?
#
loop_
_entity_poly.entity_id
_entity_poly.type
_entity_poly.pdbx_seq_one_letter_code
_entity_poly.pdbx_strand_id
1 'polypeptide(L)'
;MEGRSLTLYCGDTELARWPAAATRLAGPDQVHLWFTELGTHEEHLDRLLSLLDAEELARAERFRFAHDRHRFIIGHGLLRHVLGKRLNVKPEEIHFARGPHGKPFIAEARLQFNFSDTKDAILIAVSEGAELGVDVETMARSVDHMAVGKHYFTPEEVADIRDTPEPSDASSSLGHARRRC
;
A
#
# COMPACT_ATOMS: atom_id res chain seq x y z
N MET A 1 23.02 -3.23 -6.16
CA MET A 1 22.33 -4.15 -5.23
C MET A 1 21.12 -4.67 -5.96
N GLU A 2 21.00 -5.97 -6.18
CA GLU A 2 19.79 -6.57 -6.77
C GLU A 2 18.62 -6.36 -5.82
N GLY A 3 17.62 -5.59 -6.24
CA GLY A 3 16.38 -5.42 -5.49
C GLY A 3 15.63 -6.75 -5.46
N ARG A 4 15.31 -7.24 -4.27
CA ARG A 4 14.41 -8.40 -4.12
C ARG A 4 12.98 -7.89 -4.17
N SER A 5 12.23 -8.25 -5.21
CA SER A 5 10.78 -8.00 -5.26
C SER A 5 10.07 -9.05 -4.41
N LEU A 6 9.15 -8.61 -3.55
CA LEU A 6 8.22 -9.47 -2.82
C LEU A 6 6.80 -9.09 -3.27
N THR A 7 6.21 -9.92 -4.13
CA THR A 7 4.80 -9.79 -4.49
C THR A 7 3.96 -10.56 -3.48
N LEU A 8 3.06 -9.86 -2.79
CA LEU A 8 2.09 -10.48 -1.89
C LEU A 8 0.74 -10.56 -2.59
N TYR A 9 0.29 -11.78 -2.85
CA TYR A 9 -1.06 -12.04 -3.33
C TYR A 9 -1.98 -12.16 -2.11
N CYS A 10 -2.80 -11.14 -1.88
CA CYS A 10 -3.76 -11.16 -0.79
C CYS A 10 -5.04 -11.92 -1.23
N GLY A 11 -5.00 -13.26 -1.16
CA GLY A 11 -6.18 -14.08 -0.87
C GLY A 11 -6.38 -14.20 0.65
N ASP A 12 -7.23 -15.11 1.14
CA ASP A 12 -7.43 -15.42 2.58
C ASP A 12 -6.09 -15.63 3.31
N THR A 13 -5.50 -14.53 3.75
CA THR A 13 -4.22 -14.46 4.43
C THR A 13 -4.53 -14.06 5.85
N GLU A 14 -3.90 -14.72 6.82
CA GLU A 14 -3.95 -14.27 8.21
C GLU A 14 -3.26 -12.90 8.33
N LEU A 15 -4.05 -11.86 8.10
CA LEU A 15 -3.72 -10.49 8.45
C LEU A 15 -3.53 -10.44 9.95
N ALA A 16 -2.35 -10.03 10.41
CA ALA A 16 -2.15 -9.73 11.82
C ALA A 16 -3.14 -8.62 12.20
N ARG A 17 -4.14 -8.96 13.03
CA ARG A 17 -5.18 -8.01 13.42
C ARG A 17 -4.54 -6.83 14.14
N TRP A 18 -4.86 -5.64 13.65
CA TRP A 18 -4.55 -4.42 14.36
C TRP A 18 -5.27 -4.40 15.72
N PRO A 19 -4.60 -4.02 16.83
CA PRO A 19 -3.20 -3.61 16.94
C PRO A 19 -2.31 -4.80 17.33
N ALA A 20 -1.59 -5.37 16.37
CA ALA A 20 -0.43 -6.19 16.72
C ALA A 20 0.57 -5.27 17.42
N ALA A 21 0.97 -5.63 18.63
CA ALA A 21 1.89 -4.87 19.48
C ALA A 21 3.03 -4.29 18.64
N ALA A 22 3.44 -3.05 18.95
CA ALA A 22 4.53 -2.33 18.30
C ALA A 22 5.83 -3.16 18.34
N THR A 23 5.92 -4.13 17.44
CA THR A 23 7.05 -5.04 17.35
C THR A 23 8.13 -4.19 16.74
N ARG A 24 9.16 -3.83 17.50
CA ARG A 24 10.35 -3.15 16.95
C ARG A 24 10.80 -3.95 15.72
N LEU A 25 11.22 -3.25 14.67
CA LEU A 25 11.90 -3.91 13.56
C LEU A 25 13.12 -4.61 14.19
N ALA A 26 13.14 -5.95 14.17
CA ALA A 26 14.15 -6.72 14.89
C ALA A 26 15.48 -6.80 14.11
N GLY A 27 15.58 -6.11 12.97
CA GLY A 27 16.80 -5.91 12.21
C GLY A 27 16.60 -4.95 11.02
N PRO A 28 17.69 -4.47 10.40
CA PRO A 28 17.65 -3.53 9.27
C PRO A 28 17.00 -4.12 8.00
N ASP A 29 16.94 -5.45 7.89
CA ASP A 29 16.38 -6.16 6.73
C ASP A 29 14.89 -6.49 6.88
N GLN A 30 14.23 -5.97 7.91
CA GLN A 30 12.81 -6.21 8.13
C GLN A 30 11.94 -5.14 7.48
N VAL A 31 10.82 -5.60 6.93
CA VAL A 31 9.76 -4.76 6.38
C VAL A 31 8.48 -5.12 7.10
N HIS A 32 7.80 -4.12 7.63
CA HIS A 32 6.46 -4.28 8.18
C HIS A 32 5.44 -3.71 7.22
N LEU A 33 4.38 -4.48 7.00
CA LEU A 33 3.28 -4.13 6.12
C LEU A 33 2.00 -4.02 6.94
N TRP A 34 1.22 -2.98 6.68
CA TRP A 34 -0.13 -2.81 7.20
C TRP A 34 -1.08 -2.71 6.02
N PHE A 35 -2.01 -3.66 5.95
CA PHE A 35 -3.09 -3.66 5.00
C PHE A 35 -4.41 -3.46 5.74
N THR A 36 -5.30 -2.66 5.17
CA THR A 36 -6.68 -2.56 5.67
C THR A 36 -7.63 -2.14 4.55
N GLU A 37 -8.86 -2.61 4.65
CA GLU A 37 -9.98 -2.10 3.87
C GLU A 37 -10.36 -0.69 4.38
N LEU A 38 -10.78 0.20 3.48
CA LEU A 38 -11.23 1.56 3.82
C LEU A 38 -12.49 1.53 4.69
N GLY A 39 -13.44 0.66 4.34
CA GLY A 39 -14.76 0.62 4.96
C GLY A 39 -14.72 0.30 6.47
N THR A 40 -13.66 -0.36 6.95
CA THR A 40 -13.50 -0.69 8.37
C THR A 40 -13.10 0.49 9.25
N HIS A 41 -12.81 1.66 8.68
CA HIS A 41 -12.32 2.84 9.40
C HIS A 41 -13.24 4.06 9.33
N GLU A 42 -14.41 3.95 8.71
CA GLU A 42 -15.33 5.09 8.57
C GLU A 42 -15.76 5.67 9.93
N GLU A 43 -15.96 4.82 10.93
CA GLU A 43 -16.31 5.25 12.30
C GLU A 43 -15.18 5.99 13.04
N HIS A 44 -13.95 5.93 12.53
CA HIS A 44 -12.77 6.57 13.10
C HIS A 44 -12.36 7.85 12.37
N LEU A 45 -13.17 8.32 11.41
CA LEU A 45 -12.82 9.42 10.52
C LEU A 45 -12.40 10.68 11.28
N ASP A 46 -13.16 11.11 12.28
CA ASP A 46 -12.85 12.33 13.05
C ASP A 46 -11.53 12.22 13.82
N ARG A 47 -11.26 11.03 14.37
CA ARG A 47 -9.99 10.75 15.05
C ARG A 47 -8.84 10.79 14.06
N LEU A 48 -8.99 10.17 12.89
CA LEU A 48 -7.95 10.14 11.85
C LEU A 48 -7.70 11.53 11.26
N LEU A 49 -8.76 12.33 11.11
CA LEU A 49 -8.69 13.73 10.72
C LEU A 49 -7.85 14.55 11.70
N SER A 50 -8.01 14.33 13.01
CA SER A 50 -7.23 15.06 14.03
C SER A 50 -5.73 14.75 14.03
N LEU A 51 -5.29 13.71 13.31
CA LEU A 51 -3.87 13.36 13.19
C LEU A 51 -3.17 14.09 12.03
N LEU A 52 -3.94 14.66 11.09
CA LEU A 52 -3.40 15.30 9.91
C LEU A 52 -2.74 16.64 10.25
N ASP A 53 -1.70 17.00 9.50
CA ASP A 53 -1.13 18.34 9.60
C ASP A 53 -1.97 19.38 8.84
N ALA A 54 -1.57 20.65 8.96
CA ALA A 54 -2.29 21.75 8.31
C ALA A 54 -2.32 21.64 6.77
N GLU A 55 -1.27 21.11 6.13
CA GLU A 55 -1.22 20.97 4.67
C GLU A 55 -2.16 19.87 4.19
N GLU A 56 -2.20 18.76 4.93
CA GLU A 56 -3.10 17.64 4.65
C GLU A 56 -4.55 17.97 4.95
N LEU A 57 -4.84 18.68 6.03
CA LEU A 57 -6.18 19.20 6.31
C LEU A 57 -6.67 20.08 5.15
N ALA A 58 -5.84 21.04 4.72
CA ALA A 58 -6.15 21.90 3.59
C ALA A 58 -6.27 21.12 2.27
N ARG A 59 -5.60 19.97 2.12
CA ARG A 59 -5.74 19.09 0.96
C ARG A 59 -7.03 18.27 1.02
N ALA A 60 -7.38 17.75 2.20
CA ALA A 60 -8.62 17.01 2.44
C ALA A 60 -9.85 17.86 2.08
N GLU A 61 -9.84 19.13 2.44
CA GLU A 61 -10.92 20.07 2.14
C GLU A 61 -11.12 20.36 0.65
N ARG A 62 -10.09 20.17 -0.19
CA ARG A 62 -10.16 20.44 -1.64
C ARG A 62 -10.82 19.30 -2.43
N PHE A 63 -11.05 18.14 -1.83
CA PHE A 63 -11.70 17.04 -2.54
C PHE A 63 -13.18 17.36 -2.81
N ARG A 64 -13.58 17.20 -4.08
CA ARG A 64 -14.96 17.43 -4.53
C ARG A 64 -15.93 16.40 -3.95
N PHE A 65 -15.50 15.15 -3.84
CA PHE A 65 -16.36 14.03 -3.43
C PHE A 65 -16.01 13.55 -2.02
N ALA A 66 -17.04 13.23 -1.24
CA ALA A 66 -16.86 12.79 0.14
C ALA A 66 -16.05 11.49 0.25
N HIS A 67 -16.25 10.53 -0.66
CA HIS A 67 -15.50 9.28 -0.65
C HIS A 67 -14.00 9.48 -0.88
N ASP A 68 -13.61 10.37 -1.81
CA ASP A 68 -12.20 10.70 -2.03
C ASP A 68 -11.58 11.40 -0.81
N ARG A 69 -12.36 12.30 -0.19
CA ARG A 69 -11.96 12.96 1.05
C ARG A 69 -11.75 11.95 2.18
N HIS A 70 -12.69 11.03 2.38
CA HIS A 70 -12.62 10.02 3.44
C HIS A 70 -11.44 9.08 3.21
N ARG A 71 -11.24 8.61 1.98
CA ARG A 71 -10.07 7.83 1.59
C ARG A 71 -8.77 8.53 1.95
N PHE A 72 -8.65 9.81 1.58
CA PHE A 72 -7.47 10.61 1.89
C PHE A 72 -7.24 10.71 3.40
N ILE A 73 -8.28 11.04 4.18
CA ILE A 73 -8.19 11.17 5.64
C ILE A 73 -7.80 9.85 6.29
N ILE A 74 -8.46 8.76 5.90
CA ILE A 74 -8.20 7.43 6.47
C ILE A 74 -6.78 6.99 6.15
N GLY A 75 -6.36 7.09 4.88
CA GLY A 75 -5.02 6.71 4.44
C GLY A 75 -3.92 7.50 5.14
N HIS A 76 -4.01 8.82 5.11
CA HIS A 76 -3.00 9.69 5.71
C HIS A 76 -3.01 9.63 7.25
N GLY A 77 -4.18 9.55 7.88
CA GLY A 77 -4.30 9.42 9.33
C GLY A 77 -3.68 8.10 9.82
N LEU A 78 -3.93 6.99 9.13
CA LEU A 78 -3.33 5.69 9.44
C LEU A 78 -1.81 5.70 9.20
N LEU A 79 -1.35 6.30 8.10
CA LEU A 79 0.08 6.46 7.81
C LEU A 79 0.79 7.20 8.96
N ARG A 80 0.27 8.37 9.35
CA ARG A 80 0.83 9.14 10.47
C ARG A 80 0.80 8.40 11.78
N HIS A 81 -0.28 7.66 12.06
CA HIS A 81 -0.38 6.86 13.27
C HIS A 81 0.67 5.75 13.32
N VAL A 82 0.89 5.05 12.20
CA VAL A 82 1.93 4.03 12.07
C VAL A 82 3.31 4.66 12.27
N LEU A 83 3.61 5.76 11.58
CA LEU A 83 4.91 6.41 11.65
C LEU A 83 5.18 7.04 13.02
N GLY A 84 4.18 7.67 13.64
CA GLY A 84 4.30 8.28 14.97
C GLY A 84 4.67 7.26 16.04
N LYS A 85 4.05 6.07 15.98
CA LYS A 85 4.44 4.93 16.84
C LYS A 85 5.88 4.47 16.60
N ARG A 86 6.36 4.51 15.35
CA ARG A 86 7.72 4.05 14.98
C ARG A 86 8.80 5.04 15.39
N LEU A 87 8.50 6.33 15.24
CA LEU A 87 9.41 7.43 15.56
C LEU A 87 9.32 7.87 17.02
N ASN A 88 8.30 7.40 17.75
CA ASN A 88 7.96 7.86 19.09
C ASN A 88 7.74 9.40 19.15
N VAL A 89 7.00 9.90 18.15
CA VAL A 89 6.57 11.31 18.04
C VAL A 89 5.06 11.37 17.86
N LYS A 90 4.45 12.52 18.11
CA LYS A 90 3.02 12.66 17.85
C LYS A 90 2.75 12.61 16.34
N PRO A 91 1.69 11.90 15.89
CA PRO A 91 1.35 11.80 14.47
C PRO A 91 1.28 13.15 13.73
N GLU A 92 0.69 14.16 14.36
CA GLU A 92 0.52 15.52 13.84
C GLU A 92 1.82 16.34 13.77
N GLU A 93 2.87 15.93 14.48
CA GLU A 93 4.20 16.58 14.49
C GLU A 93 5.15 15.99 13.44
N ILE A 94 4.73 14.96 12.70
CA ILE A 94 5.55 14.35 11.64
C ILE A 94 5.65 15.30 10.46
N HIS A 95 6.87 15.66 10.07
CA HIS A 95 7.14 16.46 8.88
C HIS A 95 7.60 15.59 7.72
N PHE A 96 6.82 15.58 6.63
CA PHE A 96 7.17 14.92 5.39
C PHE A 96 7.97 15.86 4.49
N ALA A 97 9.24 15.52 4.24
CA ALA A 97 10.02 16.13 3.17
C ALA A 97 9.66 15.49 1.82
N ARG A 98 9.96 16.17 0.71
CA ARG A 98 9.75 15.64 -0.65
C ARG A 98 11.06 15.34 -1.33
N GLY A 99 11.25 14.08 -1.71
CA GLY A 99 12.43 13.61 -2.42
C GLY A 99 12.33 13.89 -3.92
N PRO A 100 13.30 13.39 -4.70
CA PRO A 100 13.21 13.39 -6.16
C PRO A 100 11.88 12.78 -6.61
N HIS A 101 11.24 13.39 -7.61
CA HIS A 101 9.92 12.98 -8.13
C HIS A 101 8.74 13.15 -7.15
N GLY A 102 8.93 13.83 -6.01
CA GLY A 102 7.85 14.18 -5.08
C GLY A 102 7.47 13.07 -4.10
N LYS A 103 8.22 11.97 -4.03
CA LYS A 103 8.03 10.89 -3.05
C LYS A 103 8.23 11.44 -1.63
N PRO A 104 7.27 11.29 -0.71
CA PRO A 104 7.42 11.77 0.65
C PRO A 104 8.43 10.91 1.42
N PHE A 105 9.24 11.53 2.27
CA PHE A 105 10.20 10.88 3.15
C PHE A 105 10.40 11.68 4.45
N ILE A 106 11.12 11.11 5.43
CA ILE A 106 11.41 11.76 6.72
C ILE A 106 12.91 12.01 6.80
N ALA A 107 13.33 13.27 6.69
CA ALA A 107 14.73 13.64 6.48
C ALA A 107 15.67 13.24 7.64
N GLU A 108 15.17 13.26 8.88
CA GLU A 108 15.96 13.00 10.08
C GLU A 108 15.79 11.58 10.64
N ALA A 109 15.13 10.69 9.89
CA ALA A 109 14.90 9.31 10.32
C ALA A 109 15.55 8.31 9.36
N ARG A 110 16.11 7.23 9.92
CA ARG A 110 16.47 6.03 9.14
C ARG A 110 15.23 5.29 8.61
N LEU A 111 14.06 5.65 9.12
CA LEU A 111 12.79 5.05 8.77
C LEU A 111 12.40 5.41 7.34
N GLN A 112 12.32 4.41 6.49
CA GLN A 112 11.78 4.49 5.15
C GLN A 112 10.35 3.97 5.13
N PHE A 113 9.50 4.57 4.31
CA PHE A 113 8.14 4.12 4.15
C PHE A 113 7.67 4.20 2.71
N ASN A 114 6.63 3.43 2.41
CA ASN A 114 5.87 3.56 1.18
C ASN A 114 4.37 3.41 1.48
N PHE A 115 3.56 4.10 0.71
CA PHE A 115 2.11 4.17 0.86
C PHE A 115 1.49 3.97 -0.52
N SER A 116 0.56 3.04 -0.61
CA SER A 116 -0.28 2.83 -1.80
C SER A 116 -1.72 2.63 -1.34
N ASP A 117 -2.67 3.15 -2.10
CA ASP A 117 -4.09 3.06 -1.83
C ASP A 117 -4.88 2.75 -3.10
N THR A 118 -5.95 1.99 -2.95
CA THR A 118 -6.92 1.73 -4.01
C THR A 118 -8.22 2.51 -3.72
N LYS A 119 -9.33 2.09 -4.34
CA LYS A 119 -10.64 2.63 -4.00
C LYS A 119 -11.18 2.09 -2.66
N ASP A 120 -10.70 0.93 -2.24
CA ASP A 120 -11.27 0.11 -1.17
C ASP A 120 -10.25 -0.39 -0.16
N ALA A 121 -8.94 -0.23 -0.39
CA ALA A 121 -7.89 -0.60 0.55
C ALA A 121 -6.72 0.40 0.63
N ILE A 122 -5.96 0.29 1.72
CA ILE A 122 -4.70 1.00 1.97
C ILE A 122 -3.61 0.00 2.32
N LEU A 123 -2.41 0.23 1.81
CA LEU A 123 -1.20 -0.52 2.11
C LEU A 123 -0.07 0.43 2.54
N ILE A 124 0.47 0.21 3.72
CA ILE A 124 1.60 0.96 4.28
C ILE A 124 2.76 -0.01 4.49
N ALA A 125 3.94 0.35 3.98
CA ALA A 125 5.18 -0.38 4.20
C ALA A 125 6.18 0.47 4.97
N VAL A 126 6.92 -0.12 5.92
CA VAL A 126 7.94 0.57 6.72
C VAL A 126 9.18 -0.32 6.91
N SER A 127 10.37 0.27 6.79
CA SER A 127 11.68 -0.37 7.06
C SER A 127 12.66 0.66 7.67
N GLU A 128 13.70 0.19 8.36
CA GLU A 128 14.79 1.01 8.91
C GLU A 128 16.12 0.89 8.12
N GLY A 129 16.17 0.05 7.08
CA GLY A 129 17.41 -0.25 6.38
C GLY A 129 17.29 -0.51 4.88
N ALA A 130 16.07 -0.67 4.35
CA ALA A 130 15.84 -0.95 2.94
C ALA A 130 14.99 0.13 2.26
N GLU A 131 15.31 0.41 1.00
CA GLU A 131 14.41 1.18 0.13
C GLU A 131 13.20 0.34 -0.26
N LEU A 132 12.01 0.93 -0.11
CA LEU A 132 10.74 0.24 -0.31
C LEU A 132 9.92 0.90 -1.41
N GLY A 133 9.31 0.03 -2.22
CA GLY A 133 8.14 0.31 -3.03
C GLY A 133 7.11 -0.77 -2.74
N VAL A 134 5.87 -0.35 -2.44
CA VAL A 134 4.74 -1.24 -2.26
C VAL A 134 3.61 -0.75 -3.14
N ASP A 135 2.87 -1.67 -3.72
CA ASP A 135 1.73 -1.34 -4.54
C ASP A 135 0.57 -2.26 -4.22
N VAL A 136 -0.64 -1.70 -4.25
CA VAL A 136 -1.88 -2.43 -4.05
C VAL A 136 -2.84 -2.05 -5.18
N GLU A 137 -3.43 -3.06 -5.80
CA GLU A 137 -4.39 -2.89 -6.87
C GLU A 137 -5.65 -3.72 -6.59
N THR A 138 -6.82 -3.14 -6.85
CA THR A 138 -8.10 -3.86 -6.74
C THR A 138 -8.28 -4.74 -7.99
N MET A 139 -8.17 -6.05 -7.84
CA MET A 139 -8.35 -7.03 -8.94
C MET A 139 -9.81 -7.13 -9.43
N ALA A 140 -10.76 -6.45 -8.76
CA ALA A 140 -12.17 -6.46 -9.14
C ALA A 140 -12.47 -5.45 -10.25
N ARG A 141 -12.34 -5.93 -11.49
CA ARG A 141 -13.33 -5.78 -12.55
C ARG A 141 -13.06 -6.90 -13.56
N SER A 142 -14.11 -7.54 -14.04
CA SER A 142 -14.15 -8.02 -15.42
C SER A 142 -13.98 -6.81 -16.35
N VAL A 143 -12.75 -6.31 -16.41
CA VAL A 143 -12.34 -5.44 -17.50
C VAL A 143 -12.33 -6.38 -18.68
N ASP A 144 -13.05 -6.01 -19.75
CA ASP A 144 -12.82 -6.64 -21.04
C ASP A 144 -11.36 -6.31 -21.41
N HIS A 145 -10.43 -7.18 -21.00
CA HIS A 145 -8.98 -7.01 -21.17
C HIS A 145 -8.63 -6.79 -22.65
N MET A 146 -9.53 -7.20 -23.56
CA MET A 146 -9.41 -6.98 -24.99
C MET A 146 -9.66 -5.53 -25.45
N ALA A 147 -10.38 -4.71 -24.67
CA ALA A 147 -10.68 -3.32 -25.02
C ALA A 147 -9.52 -2.37 -24.70
N VAL A 148 -8.75 -2.64 -23.63
CA VAL A 148 -7.58 -1.83 -23.24
C VAL A 148 -6.33 -2.22 -24.05
N GLY A 149 -6.25 -3.48 -24.48
CA GLY A 149 -5.17 -4.05 -25.31
C GLY A 149 -4.83 -3.27 -26.58
N LYS A 150 -5.82 -2.61 -27.20
CA LYS A 150 -5.67 -2.00 -28.54
C LYS A 150 -5.09 -0.58 -28.56
N HIS A 151 -4.93 0.06 -27.40
CA HIS A 151 -4.49 1.46 -27.34
C HIS A 151 -3.17 1.69 -26.62
N TYR A 152 -2.70 0.73 -25.81
CA TYR A 152 -1.51 0.91 -24.97
C TYR A 152 -0.45 -0.18 -25.12
N PHE A 153 -0.74 -1.27 -25.84
CA PHE A 153 0.19 -2.38 -26.04
C PHE A 153 0.62 -2.48 -27.50
N THR A 154 1.90 -2.80 -27.69
CA THR A 154 2.43 -3.18 -29.00
C THR A 154 1.82 -4.52 -29.45
N PRO A 155 1.81 -4.82 -30.76
CA PRO A 155 1.26 -6.07 -31.27
C PRO A 155 1.89 -7.33 -30.65
N GLU A 156 3.15 -7.25 -30.21
CA GLU A 156 3.87 -8.33 -29.52
C GLU A 156 3.36 -8.53 -28.09
N GLU A 157 3.14 -7.46 -27.32
CA GLU A 157 2.61 -7.56 -25.94
C GLU A 157 1.16 -8.08 -25.89
N VAL A 158 0.36 -7.82 -26.94
CA VAL A 158 -1.00 -8.38 -27.08
C VAL A 158 -0.97 -9.89 -27.38
N ALA A 159 0.09 -10.39 -28.02
CA ALA A 159 0.26 -11.81 -28.30
C ALA A 159 0.61 -12.60 -27.04
N ASP A 160 1.47 -12.04 -26.18
CA ASP A 160 1.87 -12.69 -24.92
C ASP A 160 0.70 -12.81 -23.92
N ILE A 161 -0.19 -11.81 -23.86
CA ILE A 161 -1.37 -11.85 -23.00
C ILE A 161 -2.34 -12.98 -23.41
N ARG A 162 -2.47 -13.24 -24.72
CA ARG A 162 -3.41 -14.25 -25.26
C ARG A 162 -3.01 -15.70 -24.96
N ASP A 163 -1.73 -15.96 -24.73
CA ASP A 163 -1.21 -17.31 -24.52
C ASP A 163 -1.12 -17.68 -23.03
N THR A 164 -1.53 -16.76 -22.14
CA THR A 164 -1.62 -17.04 -20.70
C THR A 164 -2.98 -17.66 -20.40
N PRO A 165 -3.05 -18.92 -19.94
CA PRO A 165 -4.32 -19.49 -19.52
C PRO A 165 -4.87 -18.69 -18.34
N GLU A 166 -6.15 -18.28 -18.44
CA GLU A 166 -6.93 -17.70 -17.34
C GLU A 166 -6.70 -18.49 -16.05
N PRO A 167 -6.44 -17.85 -14.90
CA PRO A 167 -6.27 -18.56 -13.65
C PRO A 167 -7.57 -19.29 -13.32
N SER A 168 -7.56 -20.62 -13.49
CA SER A 168 -8.68 -21.47 -13.14
C SER A 168 -8.91 -21.43 -11.63
N ASP A 169 -10.11 -21.04 -11.21
CA ASP A 169 -10.61 -21.30 -9.86
C ASP A 169 -10.49 -22.79 -9.53
N ALA A 170 -9.51 -23.16 -8.70
CA ALA A 170 -9.31 -24.55 -8.29
C ALA A 170 -8.82 -24.66 -6.85
N SER A 171 -9.79 -24.77 -5.95
CA SER A 171 -9.69 -25.45 -4.67
C SER A 171 -9.39 -26.95 -4.88
N SER A 172 -8.16 -27.38 -5.14
CA SER A 172 -7.76 -28.79 -4.96
C SER A 172 -6.24 -29.03 -5.01
N SER A 173 -5.70 -29.55 -3.91
CA SER A 173 -4.61 -30.54 -3.80
C SER A 173 -3.22 -30.31 -4.46
N LEU A 174 -2.20 -30.42 -3.59
CA LEU A 174 -0.85 -30.99 -3.80
C LEU A 174 -0.22 -30.96 -5.20
N GLY A 175 0.95 -30.34 -5.33
CA GLY A 175 1.85 -30.71 -6.43
C GLY A 175 3.10 -29.85 -6.62
N HIS A 176 4.18 -30.26 -5.95
CA HIS A 176 5.57 -30.17 -6.42
C HIS A 176 6.21 -28.83 -6.80
N ALA A 177 7.26 -28.52 -6.04
CA ALA A 177 8.37 -27.63 -6.41
C ALA A 177 8.90 -27.87 -7.83
N ARG A 178 9.28 -26.77 -8.51
CA ARG A 178 10.48 -26.75 -9.34
C ARG A 178 11.20 -25.41 -9.22
N ARG A 179 12.39 -25.48 -8.60
CA ARG A 179 13.50 -24.58 -8.88
C ARG A 179 13.84 -24.66 -10.36
N ARG A 180 14.18 -23.53 -10.99
CA ARG A 180 15.18 -23.48 -12.05
C ARG A 180 16.02 -22.21 -11.87
N CYS A 181 17.29 -22.40 -12.21
CA CYS A 181 18.44 -21.53 -12.02
C CYS A 181 18.29 -20.17 -12.70
#